data_AF-A0A915I6S4-F1
#
_entry.id   AF-A0A915I6S4-F1
#
_cell.length_a   1.000
_cell.length_b   1.000
_cell.length_c   1.000
_cell.angle_alpha   90.00
_cell.angle_beta   90.00
_cell.angle_gamma   90.00
#
_symmetry.space_group_name_H-M   'P 1'
#
loop_
_entity.id
_entity.type
_entity.pdbx_description
1 polymer ?
#
loop_
_entity_poly.entity_id
_entity_poly.type
_entity_poly.pdbx_seq_one_letter_code
_entity_poly.pdbx_strand_id
1 'polypeptide(L)'
;MHIHLLSFRSSFGRKCYVSKFIFLKKVFFKKFVVRNDMACGSTVGPILSAKLGLKTVDVGAPQLAMHSIREMSCISGVYYSKQLFSKFFDKYADVSKLFQDAA
;
A
#
# COMPACT_ATOMS: atom_id res chain seq x y z
N MET A 1 -4.39 10.81 19.99
CA MET A 1 -3.90 11.24 18.66
C MET A 1 -3.58 10.00 17.84
N HIS A 2 -4.52 9.53 17.03
CA HIS A 2 -4.33 8.31 16.23
C HIS A 2 -3.60 8.64 14.93
N ILE A 3 -2.43 8.02 14.74
CA ILE A 3 -1.72 8.01 13.47
C ILE A 3 -2.49 7.07 12.54
N HIS A 4 -3.37 7.60 11.71
CA HIS A 4 -3.94 6.83 10.61
C HIS A 4 -2.97 6.89 9.44
N LEU A 5 -2.01 5.97 9.42
CA LEU A 5 -1.21 5.69 8.23
C LEU A 5 -2.12 5.02 7.18
N LEU A 6 -2.00 5.42 5.92
CA LEU A 6 -2.59 4.69 4.80
C LEU A 6 -2.13 3.23 4.85
N SER A 7 -3.11 2.36 5.06
CA SER A 7 -2.94 0.97 5.48
C SER A 7 -2.48 0.07 4.34
N PHE A 8 -1.50 -0.80 4.59
CA PHE A 8 -1.24 -1.96 3.74
C PHE A 8 -2.32 -3.00 4.03
N ARG A 9 -3.46 -2.95 3.33
CA ARG A 9 -4.44 -4.03 3.35
C ARG A 9 -4.33 -4.83 2.06
N SER A 10 -3.98 -6.10 2.20
CA SER A 10 -3.97 -7.08 1.10
C SER A 10 -5.21 -7.94 1.24
N SER A 11 -5.94 -8.15 0.14
CA SER A 11 -7.11 -9.03 0.15
C SER A 11 -6.69 -10.48 0.42
N PHE A 12 -7.51 -11.15 1.23
CA PHE A 12 -7.33 -12.42 1.94
C PHE A 12 -6.43 -13.50 1.26
N GLY A 13 -5.43 -13.99 2.02
CA GLY A 13 -4.91 -15.37 1.88
C GLY A 13 -3.55 -15.64 1.22
N ARG A 14 -2.84 -14.69 0.61
CA ARG A 14 -1.55 -14.99 -0.07
C ARG A 14 -0.49 -13.93 0.22
N LYS A 15 0.71 -14.38 0.62
CA LYS A 15 1.87 -13.56 1.02
C LYS A 15 2.04 -12.35 0.09
N CYS A 16 2.16 -11.14 0.67
CA CYS A 16 2.27 -9.87 -0.04
C CYS A 16 3.41 -9.87 -1.09
N TYR A 17 3.06 -10.14 -2.36
CA TYR A 17 4.00 -10.17 -3.50
C TYR A 17 4.62 -8.81 -3.81
N VAL A 18 3.92 -7.72 -3.45
CA VAL A 18 4.46 -6.35 -3.51
C VAL A 18 5.71 -6.20 -2.64
N SER A 19 5.78 -6.93 -1.52
CA SER A 19 6.98 -6.98 -0.68
C SER A 19 8.18 -7.61 -1.40
N LYS A 20 7.95 -8.48 -2.40
CA LYS A 20 9.00 -9.14 -3.21
C LYS A 20 9.45 -8.26 -4.37
N PHE A 21 8.53 -7.51 -5.00
CA PHE A 21 8.88 -6.52 -6.04
C PHE A 21 9.67 -5.32 -5.47
N ILE A 22 9.23 -4.78 -4.33
CA ILE A 22 9.89 -3.61 -3.73
C ILE A 22 11.28 -3.95 -3.19
N PHE A 23 11.49 -5.19 -2.71
CA PHE A 23 12.79 -5.68 -2.26
C PHE A 23 13.85 -5.71 -3.37
N LEU A 24 13.46 -5.92 -4.63
CA LEU A 24 14.39 -6.04 -5.75
C LEU A 24 15.01 -4.70 -6.20
N LYS A 25 14.46 -3.55 -5.81
CA LYS A 25 14.86 -2.24 -6.37
C LYS A 25 15.13 -1.12 -5.35
N LYS A 26 15.41 -1.46 -4.07
CA LYS A 26 15.86 -0.53 -3.01
C LYS A 26 14.94 0.69 -2.77
N VAL A 27 13.63 0.59 -3.02
CA VAL A 27 12.70 1.64 -2.60
C VAL A 27 12.35 1.40 -1.13
N PHE A 28 12.52 2.42 -0.28
CA PHE A 28 12.21 2.31 1.14
C PHE A 28 10.69 2.22 1.34
N PHE A 29 10.24 1.18 2.04
CA PHE A 29 8.85 1.01 2.41
C PHE A 29 8.74 0.49 3.85
N LYS A 30 7.58 0.75 4.47
CA LYS A 30 7.25 0.22 5.80
C LYS A 30 5.86 -0.38 5.76
N LYS A 31 5.73 -1.54 6.41
CA LYS A 31 4.43 -2.18 6.61
C LYS A 31 3.73 -1.48 7.76
N PHE A 32 2.46 -1.17 7.57
CA PHE A 32 1.60 -0.65 8.61
C PHE A 32 0.47 -1.64 8.85
N VAL A 33 0.29 -2.01 10.11
CA VAL A 33 -0.78 -2.88 10.59
C VAL A 33 -1.31 -2.25 11.87
N VAL A 34 -2.63 -2.14 11.97
CA VAL A 34 -3.30 -1.67 13.18
C VAL A 34 -3.36 -2.81 14.19
N ARG A 35 -3.30 -2.49 15.49
CA ARG A 35 -3.45 -3.51 16.54
C ARG A 35 -4.82 -4.20 16.40
N ASN A 36 -4.88 -5.50 16.68
CA ASN A 36 -6.09 -6.30 16.53
C ASN A 36 -7.25 -5.86 17.44
N ASP A 37 -6.96 -5.17 18.54
CA ASP A 37 -7.93 -4.67 19.52
C ASP A 37 -8.49 -3.28 19.16
N MET A 38 -8.10 -2.71 18.01
CA MET A 38 -8.56 -1.40 17.55
C MET A 38 -9.29 -1.49 16.22
N ALA A 39 -10.35 -0.69 16.08
CA ALA A 39 -10.99 -0.48 14.79
C ALA A 39 -10.04 0.27 13.84
N CYS A 40 -9.99 -0.17 12.58
CA CYS A 40 -9.28 0.50 11.49
C CYS A 40 -10.28 1.02 10.46
N GLY A 41 -10.02 2.20 9.91
CA GLY A 41 -10.78 2.73 8.78
C GLY A 41 -10.68 1.81 7.56
N SER A 42 -11.71 1.86 6.71
CA SER A 42 -11.75 1.16 5.43
C SER A 42 -11.15 2.00 4.30
N THR A 43 -10.73 1.33 3.24
CA THR A 43 -10.23 1.92 1.99
C THR A 43 -11.05 1.40 0.81
N VAL A 44 -10.81 1.96 -0.38
CA VAL A 44 -11.51 1.56 -1.61
C VAL A 44 -10.96 0.24 -2.19
N GLY A 45 -9.73 -0.15 -1.84
CA GLY A 45 -9.06 -1.36 -2.33
C GLY A 45 -9.88 -2.65 -2.16
N PRO A 46 -10.35 -3.00 -0.95
CA PRO A 46 -11.19 -4.19 -0.75
C PRO A 46 -12.47 -4.19 -1.58
N ILE A 47 -13.10 -3.03 -1.75
CA ILE A 47 -14.34 -2.88 -2.55
C ILE A 47 -14.05 -3.13 -4.03
N LEU A 48 -12.96 -2.56 -4.56
CA LEU A 48 -12.53 -2.78 -5.94
C LEU A 48 -12.13 -4.24 -6.18
N SER A 49 -11.41 -4.85 -5.24
CA SER A 49 -11.02 -6.26 -5.35
C SER A 49 -12.23 -7.18 -5.39
N ALA A 50 -13.22 -6.95 -4.52
CA ALA A 50 -14.44 -7.74 -4.48
C ALA A 50 -15.28 -7.58 -5.77
N LYS A 51 -15.37 -6.37 -6.32
CA LYS A 51 -16.20 -6.10 -7.50
C LYS A 51 -15.54 -6.50 -8.82
N LEU A 52 -14.23 -6.30 -8.96
CA LEU A 52 -13.52 -6.54 -10.21
C LEU A 52 -12.79 -7.89 -10.26
N GLY A 53 -12.70 -8.60 -9.13
CA GLY A 53 -11.90 -9.82 -9.02
C GLY A 53 -10.39 -9.57 -9.16
N LEU A 54 -9.95 -8.31 -9.11
CA LEU A 54 -8.55 -7.93 -9.26
C LEU A 54 -7.82 -7.97 -7.92
N LYS A 55 -6.54 -8.34 -7.98
CA LYS A 55 -5.65 -8.26 -6.82
C LYS A 55 -5.33 -6.79 -6.57
N THR A 56 -5.70 -6.28 -5.40
CA THR A 56 -5.43 -4.89 -5.00
C THR A 56 -4.46 -4.84 -3.83
N VAL A 57 -3.66 -3.77 -3.79
CA VAL A 57 -2.83 -3.42 -2.64
C VAL A 57 -2.98 -1.93 -2.38
N ASP A 58 -3.32 -1.61 -1.14
CA ASP A 58 -3.38 -0.23 -0.67
C ASP A 58 -1.97 0.24 -0.25
N VAL A 59 -1.58 1.40 -0.75
CA VAL A 59 -0.28 2.04 -0.45
C VAL A 59 -0.49 3.53 -0.24
N GLY A 60 0.22 4.12 0.72
CA GLY A 60 0.26 5.57 0.88
C GLY A 60 1.38 6.03 1.81
N ALA A 61 1.57 7.35 1.85
CA ALA A 61 2.55 7.98 2.72
C ALA A 61 2.01 8.13 4.16
N PRO A 62 2.88 8.06 5.18
CA PRO A 62 2.50 8.36 6.56
C PRO A 62 2.04 9.82 6.71
N GLN A 63 0.94 10.00 7.44
CA GLN A 63 0.44 11.30 7.86
C GLN A 63 -0.08 11.25 9.31
N LEU A 64 -0.10 12.41 9.96
CA LEU A 64 -0.60 12.62 11.31
C LEU A 64 -1.88 13.46 11.25
N ALA A 65 -2.78 13.19 12.20
CA ALA A 65 -4.05 13.88 12.36
C ALA A 65 -4.95 13.82 11.12
N MET A 66 -5.02 12.66 10.47
CA MET A 66 -5.95 12.40 9.36
C MET A 66 -7.37 12.78 9.76
N HIS A 67 -8.10 13.45 8.85
CA HIS A 67 -9.42 14.05 9.06
C HIS A 67 -9.47 15.30 9.95
N SER A 68 -8.33 15.87 10.36
CA SER A 68 -8.32 17.16 11.04
C SER A 68 -8.33 18.32 10.04
N ILE A 69 -8.65 19.53 10.53
CA ILE A 69 -8.53 20.77 9.74
C ILE A 69 -7.08 21.03 9.27
N ARG A 70 -6.08 20.44 9.94
CA ARG A 70 -4.66 20.58 9.61
C ARG A 70 -3.93 19.26 9.77
N GLU A 71 -3.75 18.56 8.66
CA GLU A 71 -2.94 17.33 8.60
C GLU A 71 -1.44 17.65 8.49
N MET A 72 -0.60 16.73 8.96
CA MET A 72 0.86 16.85 8.87
C MET A 72 1.45 15.61 8.20
N SER A 73 2.32 15.81 7.22
CA SER A 73 3.03 14.72 6.51
C SER A 73 4.49 15.07 6.30
N CYS A 74 5.31 14.06 5.98
CA CYS A 74 6.72 14.27 5.70
C CYS A 74 6.98 14.40 4.19
N ILE A 75 7.83 15.35 3.80
CA ILE A 75 8.27 15.57 2.42
C ILE A 75 8.90 14.32 1.81
N SER A 76 9.66 13.56 2.62
CA SER A 76 10.25 12.29 2.18
C SER A 76 9.20 11.25 1.79
N GLY A 77 8.04 11.24 2.45
CA GLY A 77 6.92 10.37 2.12
C GLY A 77 6.39 10.63 0.71
N VAL A 78 6.33 11.90 0.30
CA VAL A 78 5.95 12.30 -1.07
C VAL A 78 7.01 11.86 -2.09
N TYR A 79 8.29 12.09 -1.77
CA TYR A 79 9.42 11.67 -2.64
C TYR A 79 9.42 10.17 -2.91
N TYR A 80 9.29 9.34 -1.87
CA TYR A 80 9.26 7.88 -2.01
C TYR A 80 7.99 7.41 -2.71
N SER A 81 6.84 8.04 -2.46
CA SER A 81 5.59 7.71 -3.16
C SER A 81 5.72 7.95 -4.68
N LYS A 82 6.29 9.09 -5.07
CA LYS A 82 6.57 9.39 -6.49
C LYS A 82 7.48 8.33 -7.11
N GLN A 83 8.58 7.98 -6.45
CA GLN A 83 9.50 6.94 -6.95
C GLN A 83 8.82 5.58 -7.07
N LEU A 84 8.02 5.20 -6.08
CA LEU A 84 7.31 3.93 -6.06
C LEU A 84 6.35 3.82 -7.26
N PHE A 85 5.49 4.82 -7.47
CA PHE A 85 4.53 4.79 -8.57
C PHE A 85 5.21 4.84 -9.94
N SER A 86 6.22 5.70 -10.12
CA SER A 86 6.99 5.74 -11.37
C SER A 86 7.61 4.38 -11.68
N LYS A 87 8.29 3.76 -10.72
CA LYS A 87 8.92 2.44 -10.92
C LYS A 87 7.91 1.31 -11.10
N PHE A 88 6.75 1.39 -10.47
CA PHE A 88 5.68 0.41 -10.63
C PHE A 88 5.17 0.39 -12.08
N PHE A 89 4.89 1.56 -12.65
CA PHE A 89 4.41 1.65 -14.03
C PHE A 89 5.49 1.35 -15.06
N ASP A 90 6.73 1.82 -14.87
CA ASP A 90 7.88 1.54 -15.75
C ASP A 90 8.14 0.03 -15.91
N LYS A 91 7.83 -0.76 -14.88
CA LYS A 91 8.14 -2.19 -14.79
C LYS A 91 6.91 -3.06 -14.60
N TYR A 92 5.74 -2.56 -14.98
CA TYR A 92 4.48 -3.26 -14.78
C TYR A 92 4.46 -4.66 -15.44
N ALA A 93 5.10 -4.81 -16.60
CA ALA A 93 5.18 -6.10 -17.30
C ALA A 93 6.00 -7.18 -16.54
N ASP A 94 6.97 -6.77 -15.73
CA ASP A 94 7.75 -7.70 -14.89
C ASP A 94 6.99 -8.00 -13.60
N VAL A 95 6.29 -6.99 -13.07
CA VAL A 95 5.40 -7.09 -11.91
C VAL A 95 4.25 -8.04 -12.19
N SER A 96 3.60 -7.95 -13.35
CA SER A 96 2.44 -8.77 -13.70
C SER A 96 2.77 -10.26 -13.76
N LYS A 97 3.97 -10.62 -14.25
CA LYS A 97 4.47 -12.01 -14.28
C LYS A 97 4.57 -12.60 -12.87
N LEU A 98 5.10 -11.84 -11.90
CA LEU A 98 5.16 -12.27 -10.50
C LEU A 98 3.79 -12.57 -9.88
N PHE A 99 2.71 -12.04 -10.47
CA PHE A 99 1.35 -12.27 -10.02
C PHE A 99 0.62 -13.42 -10.74
N GLN A 100 1.17 -13.91 -11.86
CA GLN A 100 0.63 -15.04 -12.64
C GLN A 100 1.00 -16.40 -12.04
N ASP A 101 2.17 -16.53 -11.40
CA ASP A 101 2.66 -17.78 -10.77
C ASP A 101 1.89 -18.25 -9.51
N ALA A 102 0.74 -17.63 -9.23
CA ALA A 102 -0.03 -17.86 -8.01
C ALA A 102 -1.48 -18.25 -8.30
N ALA A 103 -1.79 -18.70 -9.53
CA ALA A 103 -3.06 -19.31 -9.90
C ALA A 103 -3.10 -20.77 -9.44
#